data_AF-A0A183HRQ1-F1
#
_entry.id   AF-A0A183HRQ1-F1
#
_cell.length_a   1.000
_cell.length_b   1.000
_cell.length_c   1.000
_cell.angle_alpha   90.00
_cell.angle_beta   90.00
_cell.angle_gamma   90.00
#
_symmetry.space_group_name_H-M   'P 1'
#
loop_
_entity.id
_entity.type
_entity.pdbx_description
1 polymer ?
#
loop_
_entity_poly.entity_id
_entity_poly.type
_entity_poly.pdbx_seq_one_letter_code
_entity_poly.pdbx_strand_id
1 'polypeptide(L)'
;LQHVKEPEVCKQSCIYLHEIYKNKPGTCPNSTHLAPFNECTALCHLDGDCPETKKCCIEGCSRQCLKPRGKNLNLLPIPTGISVQERKRKRSVIVRWVMQQMSRNQANSNANLYVIQWRWSLHKDGTSMSDWQTIVTVC
;
A
#
# COMPACT_ATOMS: atom_id res chain seq x y z
N LEU A 1 41.14 -1.82 6.07
CA LEU A 1 39.87 -1.26 6.60
C LEU A 1 39.05 -0.80 5.40
N GLN A 2 38.05 -1.59 5.03
CA GLN A 2 37.28 -1.40 3.81
C GLN A 2 36.34 -0.21 4.03
N HIS A 3 36.58 0.89 3.29
CA HIS A 3 35.69 2.05 3.29
C HIS A 3 34.29 1.59 2.90
N VAL A 4 33.38 1.67 3.87
CA VAL A 4 31.96 1.37 3.74
C VAL A 4 31.42 2.22 2.59
N LYS A 5 31.08 1.59 1.45
CA LYS A 5 30.36 2.19 0.31
C LYS A 5 28.84 2.28 0.57
N GLU A 6 28.41 1.85 1.75
CA GLU A 6 27.03 1.75 2.22
C GLU A 6 26.37 3.04 2.78
N PRO A 7 27.05 4.16 3.11
CA PRO A 7 26.38 5.30 3.72
C PRO A 7 25.44 6.01 2.73
N GLU A 8 25.81 6.08 1.45
CA GLU A 8 25.00 6.82 0.47
C GLU A 8 23.75 6.04 0.06
N VAL A 9 23.84 4.73 -0.13
CA VAL A 9 22.68 3.88 -0.46
C VAL A 9 21.68 3.84 0.70
N CYS A 10 22.18 3.74 1.94
CA CYS A 10 21.35 3.81 3.14
C CYS A 10 20.65 5.18 3.24
N LYS A 11 21.39 6.27 3.03
CA LYS A 11 20.84 7.64 3.03
C LYS A 11 19.76 7.83 1.96
N GLN A 12 20.01 7.34 0.75
CA GLN A 12 19.02 7.37 -0.34
C GLN A 12 17.75 6.59 0.01
N SER A 13 17.90 5.43 0.66
CA SER A 13 16.78 4.62 1.13
C SER A 13 15.98 5.36 2.22
N CYS A 14 16.65 6.02 3.16
CA CYS A 14 16.01 6.83 4.19
C CYS A 14 15.21 8.00 3.60
N ILE A 15 15.80 8.74 2.65
CA ILE A 15 15.12 9.83 1.94
C ILE A 15 13.89 9.29 1.23
N TYR A 16 14.01 8.17 0.51
CA TYR A 16 12.90 7.53 -0.17
C TYR A 16 11.76 7.15 0.79
N LEU A 17 12.08 6.50 1.92
CA LEU A 17 11.07 6.09 2.91
C LEU A 17 10.33 7.30 3.50
N HIS A 18 11.06 8.37 3.80
CA HIS A 18 10.48 9.59 4.32
C HIS A 18 9.57 10.29 3.29
N GLU A 19 9.98 10.34 2.02
CA GLU A 19 9.15 10.87 0.94
C GLU A 19 7.88 10.05 0.72
N ILE A 20 7.97 8.72 0.73
CA ILE A 20 6.80 7.83 0.59
C ILE A 20 5.86 7.94 1.80
N TYR A 21 6.40 8.13 3.00
CA TYR A 21 5.59 8.35 4.20
C TYR A 21 4.82 9.69 4.12
N LYS A 22 5.46 10.75 3.62
CA LYS A 22 4.78 12.04 3.44
C LYS A 22 3.76 12.00 2.30
N ASN A 23 4.16 11.43 1.16
CA ASN A 23 3.44 11.45 -0.10
C ASN A 23 3.34 10.04 -0.67
N LYS A 24 2.28 9.32 -0.30
CA LYS A 24 1.99 8.03 -0.90
C LYS A 24 1.61 8.19 -2.37
N PRO A 25 1.97 7.22 -3.22
CA PRO A 25 1.59 7.21 -4.62
C PRO A 25 0.07 7.33 -4.89
N GLY A 26 -0.26 8.01 -5.99
CA GLY A 26 -1.64 8.27 -6.41
C GLY A 26 -2.12 9.68 -6.04
N THR A 27 -3.34 10.00 -6.41
CA THR A 27 -3.96 11.32 -6.23
C THR A 27 -5.20 11.21 -5.36
N CYS A 28 -5.50 12.24 -4.58
CA CYS A 28 -6.75 12.27 -3.84
C CYS A 28 -7.94 12.26 -4.80
N PRO A 29 -9.00 11.50 -4.50
CA PRO A 29 -10.20 11.56 -5.31
C PRO A 29 -10.81 12.97 -5.25
N ASN A 30 -11.25 13.51 -6.40
CA ASN A 30 -12.11 14.69 -6.41
C ASN A 30 -13.39 14.35 -5.64
N SER A 31 -13.59 14.94 -4.48
CA SER A 31 -14.82 14.76 -3.76
C SER A 31 -15.88 15.75 -4.21
N THR A 32 -17.07 15.22 -4.45
CA THR A 32 -18.31 15.97 -4.61
C THR A 32 -19.07 16.07 -3.29
N HIS A 33 -18.60 15.41 -2.22
CA HIS A 33 -19.22 15.45 -0.90
C HIS A 33 -18.57 16.56 -0.06
N LEU A 34 -19.29 17.67 0.08
CA LEU A 34 -19.00 18.62 1.16
C LEU A 34 -19.36 17.92 2.47
N ALA A 35 -18.36 17.61 3.30
CA ALA A 35 -18.61 17.23 4.68
C ALA A 35 -19.51 18.31 5.33
N PRO A 36 -20.48 17.95 6.19
CA PRO A 36 -21.29 18.94 6.90
C PRO A 36 -20.39 19.97 7.58
N PHE A 37 -20.60 21.25 7.28
CA PHE A 37 -19.72 22.37 7.67
C PHE A 37 -19.57 22.56 9.18
N ASN A 38 -20.32 21.84 10.00
CA ASN A 38 -20.45 22.03 11.44
C ASN A 38 -19.51 21.18 12.31
N GLU A 39 -18.79 20.18 11.78
CA GLU A 39 -17.80 19.39 12.55
C GLU A 39 -16.59 19.02 11.69
N CYS A 40 -15.62 19.94 11.60
CA CYS A 40 -14.35 19.68 10.93
C CYS A 40 -13.49 18.73 11.77
N THR A 41 -13.02 17.63 11.18
CA THR A 41 -12.14 16.66 11.86
C THR A 41 -10.84 16.47 11.09
N ALA A 42 -9.73 16.26 11.80
CA ALA A 42 -8.43 15.96 11.21
C ALA A 42 -7.97 14.57 11.68
N LEU A 43 -8.32 13.54 10.92
CA LEU A 43 -7.96 12.15 11.23
C LEU A 43 -6.52 11.80 10.81
N CYS A 44 -5.89 12.64 10.01
CA CYS A 44 -4.55 12.45 9.47
C CYS A 44 -3.88 13.80 9.18
N HIS A 45 -2.55 13.81 9.15
CA HIS A 45 -1.74 14.97 8.74
C HIS A 45 -0.89 14.69 7.50
N LEU A 46 -0.40 13.46 7.36
CA LEU A 46 0.40 12.96 6.25
C LEU A 46 -0.21 11.68 5.70
N ASP A 47 0.15 11.31 4.48
CA ASP A 47 -0.34 10.06 3.89
C ASP A 47 0.06 8.83 4.70
N GLY A 48 1.22 8.88 5.36
CA GLY A 48 1.76 7.84 6.21
C GLY A 48 0.95 7.58 7.48
N ASP A 49 0.15 8.54 7.94
CA ASP A 49 -0.78 8.36 9.05
C ASP A 49 -1.96 7.45 8.65
N CYS A 50 -2.24 7.38 7.35
CA CYS A 50 -3.33 6.56 6.84
C CYS A 50 -2.91 5.09 6.71
N PRO A 51 -3.83 4.15 6.97
CA PRO A 51 -3.53 2.73 6.81
C PRO A 51 -3.38 2.36 5.33
N GLU A 52 -2.58 1.33 5.08
CA GLU A 52 -2.42 0.72 3.76
C GLU A 52 -2.05 1.76 2.69
N THR A 53 -2.70 1.71 1.52
CA THR A 53 -2.46 2.61 0.39
C THR A 53 -3.30 3.88 0.44
N LYS A 54 -4.03 4.15 1.53
CA LYS A 54 -4.87 5.35 1.63
C LYS A 54 -4.01 6.60 1.77
N LYS A 55 -4.48 7.71 1.20
CA LYS A 55 -3.87 9.05 1.28
C LYS A 55 -4.67 9.93 2.24
N CYS A 56 -3.99 10.89 2.86
CA CYS A 56 -4.60 11.91 3.69
C CYS A 56 -5.12 13.05 2.79
N CYS A 57 -6.42 13.09 2.58
CA CYS A 57 -7.07 13.99 1.65
C CYS A 57 -7.91 15.04 2.37
N ILE A 58 -8.00 16.23 1.78
CA ILE A 58 -8.81 17.33 2.29
C ILE A 58 -10.21 17.21 1.68
N GLU A 59 -11.22 17.13 2.54
CA GLU A 59 -12.64 16.99 2.19
C GLU A 59 -13.41 18.13 2.88
N GLY A 60 -13.67 19.22 2.16
CA GLY A 60 -14.16 20.45 2.76
C GLY A 60 -13.14 21.00 3.78
N CYS A 61 -13.53 21.10 5.05
CA CYS A 61 -12.63 21.50 6.14
C CYS A 61 -11.99 20.32 6.90
N SER A 62 -12.33 19.08 6.54
CA SER A 62 -11.82 17.88 7.23
C SER A 62 -10.64 17.24 6.50
N ARG A 63 -9.84 16.44 7.22
CA ARG A 63 -8.77 15.59 6.66
C ARG A 63 -9.08 14.13 6.94
N GLN A 64 -9.23 13.34 5.88
CA GLN A 64 -9.66 11.96 5.95
C GLN A 64 -8.79 11.04 5.09
N CYS A 65 -8.66 9.79 5.52
CA CYS A 65 -7.92 8.77 4.79
C CYS A 65 -8.76 8.17 3.65
N LEU A 66 -8.48 8.57 2.42
CA LEU A 66 -9.22 8.15 1.23
C LEU A 66 -8.39 7.23 0.33
N LYS A 67 -9.10 6.36 -0.41
CA LYS A 67 -8.46 5.52 -1.43
C LYS A 67 -8.01 6.39 -2.61
N PRO A 68 -6.74 6.32 -3.04
CA PRO A 68 -6.23 7.17 -4.11
C PRO A 68 -6.79 6.78 -5.48
N ARG A 69 -6.77 7.74 -6.41
CA ARG A 69 -6.97 7.54 -7.84
C ARG A 69 -5.64 7.57 -8.61
N GLY A 70 -5.66 6.98 -9.80
CA GLY A 70 -4.53 6.98 -10.74
C GLY A 70 -3.54 5.84 -10.49
N LYS A 71 -2.98 5.32 -11.58
CA LYS A 71 -1.86 4.38 -11.52
C LYS A 71 -0.58 5.22 -11.41
N ASN A 72 0.18 5.09 -10.32
CA ASN A 72 1.51 5.68 -10.29
C ASN A 72 2.40 4.85 -11.23
N LEU A 73 2.96 5.48 -12.26
CA LEU A 73 3.78 4.81 -13.28
C LEU A 73 5.09 4.25 -12.71
N ASN A 74 5.54 4.76 -11.56
CA ASN A 74 6.73 4.27 -10.87
C ASN A 74 6.41 3.13 -9.88
N LEU A 75 5.12 2.84 -9.65
CA LEU A 75 4.70 1.69 -8.88
C LEU A 75 4.37 0.50 -9.77
N LEU A 76 4.55 -0.70 -9.20
CA LEU A 76 4.05 -1.93 -9.81
C LEU A 76 2.53 -1.87 -9.97
N PRO A 77 2.00 -2.36 -11.10
CA PRO A 77 0.57 -2.48 -11.25
C PRO A 77 0.02 -3.41 -10.17
N ILE A 78 -1.06 -3.01 -9.51
CA ILE A 78 -1.75 -3.86 -8.54
C ILE A 78 -2.19 -5.15 -9.25
N PRO A 79 -1.78 -6.34 -8.76
CA PRO A 79 -2.24 -7.61 -9.30
C PRO A 79 -3.76 -7.70 -9.34
N THR A 80 -4.29 -8.26 -10.43
CA THR A 80 -5.74 -8.45 -10.64
C THR A 80 -6.08 -9.93 -10.65
N GLY A 81 -7.36 -10.28 -10.56
CA GLY A 81 -7.78 -11.70 -10.58
C GLY A 81 -7.19 -12.52 -9.43
N ILE A 82 -7.02 -11.90 -8.26
CA ILE A 82 -6.52 -12.58 -7.07
C ILE A 82 -7.53 -13.66 -6.68
N SER A 83 -7.11 -14.92 -6.68
CA SER A 83 -7.90 -16.06 -6.23
C SER A 83 -7.10 -16.88 -5.23
N VAL A 84 -7.83 -17.36 -4.22
CA VAL A 84 -7.27 -18.11 -3.09
C VAL A 84 -8.00 -19.45 -3.03
N GLN A 85 -7.26 -20.55 -3.16
CA GLN A 85 -7.81 -21.89 -3.15
C GLN A 85 -7.20 -22.70 -2.00
N GLU A 86 -8.00 -23.00 -0.98
CA GLU A 86 -7.59 -23.83 0.15
C GLU A 86 -7.55 -25.32 -0.23
N ARG A 87 -6.47 -26.00 0.15
CA ARG A 87 -6.29 -27.44 -0.03
C ARG A 87 -6.46 -28.15 1.31
N LYS A 88 -7.65 -28.70 1.54
CA LYS A 88 -8.01 -29.44 2.77
C LYS A 88 -7.02 -30.56 3.13
N ARG A 89 -6.49 -31.27 2.13
CA ARG A 89 -5.65 -32.45 2.33
C ARG A 89 -4.18 -32.13 2.66
N LYS A 90 -3.75 -30.86 2.60
CA LYS A 90 -2.35 -30.44 2.83
C LYS A 90 -2.20 -29.23 3.75
N ARG A 91 -3.30 -28.71 4.31
CA ARG A 91 -3.32 -27.43 5.07
C ARG A 91 -2.54 -26.32 4.34
N SER A 92 -2.68 -26.27 3.03
CA SER A 92 -1.99 -25.31 2.19
C SER A 92 -2.98 -24.52 1.35
N VAL A 93 -2.54 -23.37 0.86
CA VAL A 93 -3.35 -22.47 0.07
C VAL A 93 -2.63 -22.22 -1.24
N ILE A 94 -3.37 -22.19 -2.35
CA ILE A 94 -2.86 -21.70 -3.62
C ILE A 94 -3.40 -20.30 -3.83
N VAL A 95 -2.49 -19.35 -3.92
CA VAL A 95 -2.79 -17.97 -4.33
C VAL A 95 -2.43 -17.83 -5.81
N ARG A 96 -3.36 -17.35 -6.63
CA ARG A 96 -3.13 -17.01 -8.05
C ARG A 96 -3.51 -15.56 -8.29
N TRP A 97 -2.78 -14.89 -9.17
CA TRP A 97 -3.09 -13.53 -9.61
C TRP A 97 -2.57 -13.32 -11.03
N VAL A 98 -3.09 -12.27 -11.67
CA VAL A 98 -2.73 -11.84 -13.01
C VAL A 98 -2.05 -10.48 -12.91
N MET A 99 -0.82 -10.41 -13.40
CA MET A 99 -0.08 -9.15 -13.52
C MET A 99 -0.69 -8.32 -14.66
N GLN A 100 -0.93 -7.03 -14.42
CA GLN A 100 -1.34 -6.14 -15.50
C GLN A 100 -0.15 -5.89 -16.44
N GLN A 101 -0.44 -5.55 -17.70
CA GLN A 101 0.57 -5.19 -18.69
C GLN A 101 1.52 -4.11 -18.15
N MET A 102 2.81 -4.44 -18.08
CA MET A 102 3.87 -3.52 -17.66
C MET A 102 4.44 -2.79 -18.88
N SER A 103 4.82 -1.53 -18.72
CA SER A 103 5.62 -0.85 -19.74
C SER A 103 7.01 -1.45 -19.83
N ARG A 104 7.67 -1.29 -20.98
CA ARG A 104 9.05 -1.78 -21.21
C ARG A 104 10.06 -1.20 -20.21
N ASN A 105 9.81 0.02 -19.73
CA ASN A 105 10.65 0.65 -18.70
C ASN A 105 10.45 0.01 -17.32
N GLN A 106 9.19 -0.24 -16.92
CA GLN A 106 8.87 -0.90 -15.65
C GLN A 106 9.41 -2.34 -15.59
N ALA A 107 9.37 -3.08 -16.70
CA ALA A 107 9.89 -4.44 -16.75
C ALA A 107 11.42 -4.51 -16.56
N ASN A 108 12.15 -3.49 -16.99
CA ASN A 108 13.62 -3.46 -16.95
C ASN A 108 14.20 -2.80 -15.68
N SER A 109 13.42 -1.96 -14.99
CA SER A 109 13.88 -1.23 -13.79
C SER A 109 13.52 -1.91 -12.48
N ASN A 110 12.52 -2.80 -12.45
CA ASN A 110 11.90 -3.22 -11.20
C ASN A 110 12.36 -4.62 -10.79
N ALA A 111 13.08 -4.72 -9.66
CA ALA A 111 13.08 -5.95 -8.88
C ALA A 111 11.71 -6.05 -8.21
N ASN A 112 10.85 -6.92 -8.73
CA ASN A 112 9.52 -7.11 -8.17
C ASN A 112 9.64 -7.90 -6.87
N LEU A 113 9.01 -7.40 -5.80
CA LEU A 113 8.89 -8.15 -4.55
C LEU A 113 7.41 -8.19 -4.18
N TYR A 114 6.84 -9.38 -4.20
CA TYR A 114 5.48 -9.63 -3.73
C TYR A 114 5.54 -10.19 -2.32
N VAL A 115 4.81 -9.56 -1.41
CA VAL A 115 4.69 -10.02 -0.02
C VAL A 115 3.30 -10.59 0.17
N ILE A 116 3.21 -11.88 0.48
CA ILE A 116 1.94 -12.51 0.87
C ILE A 116 1.85 -12.42 2.38
N GLN A 117 0.83 -11.70 2.86
CA GLN A 117 0.55 -11.55 4.28
C GLN A 117 -0.84 -12.08 4.62
N TRP A 118 -1.01 -12.50 5.86
CA TRP A 118 -2.31 -12.91 6.39
C TRP A 118 -2.58 -12.23 7.73
N ARG A 119 -3.87 -12.09 8.03
CA ARG A 119 -4.41 -11.66 9.32
C ARG A 119 -5.79 -12.27 9.49
N TRP A 120 -6.31 -12.27 10.71
CA TRP A 120 -7.62 -12.85 11.02
C TRP A 120 -8.37 -11.99 12.04
N SER A 121 -9.68 -12.20 12.15
CA SER A 121 -10.51 -11.62 13.21
C SER A 121 -11.59 -12.62 13.64
N LEU A 122 -12.02 -12.50 14.90
CA LEU A 122 -13.20 -13.19 15.41
C LEU A 122 -14.50 -12.47 15.02
N HIS A 123 -14.42 -11.17 14.74
CA HIS A 123 -15.58 -10.34 14.41
C HIS A 123 -15.72 -10.20 12.89
N LYS A 124 -16.93 -10.42 12.37
CA LYS A 124 -17.23 -10.35 10.93
C LYS A 124 -17.18 -8.93 10.36
N ASP A 125 -17.35 -7.93 11.21
CA ASP A 125 -17.30 -6.51 10.88
C ASP A 125 -15.87 -6.01 10.60
N GLY A 126 -14.86 -6.81 10.96
CA GLY A 126 -13.46 -6.51 10.72
C GLY A 126 -12.91 -5.34 11.53
N THR A 127 -13.61 -4.92 12.58
CA THR A 127 -13.22 -3.80 13.44
C THR A 127 -11.99 -4.09 14.28
N SER A 128 -11.79 -5.37 14.65
CA SER A 128 -10.62 -5.84 15.42
C SER A 128 -9.94 -7.00 14.70
N MET A 129 -9.02 -6.68 13.79
CA MET A 129 -8.17 -7.66 13.09
C MET A 129 -6.83 -7.82 13.82
N SER A 130 -6.24 -9.01 13.76
CA SER A 130 -4.86 -9.23 14.18
C SER A 130 -3.89 -8.40 13.34
N ASP A 131 -2.67 -8.23 13.84
CA ASP A 131 -1.57 -7.70 13.03
C ASP A 131 -1.31 -8.58 11.81
N TRP A 132 -0.77 -7.95 10.76
CA TRP A 132 -0.35 -8.64 9.55
C TRP A 132 0.88 -9.50 9.81
N GLN A 133 0.83 -10.75 9.35
CA GLN A 133 1.95 -11.68 9.39
C GLN A 133 2.40 -12.03 7.98
N THR A 134 3.70 -11.95 7.70
CA THR A 134 4.27 -12.32 6.39
C THR A 134 4.41 -13.84 6.28
N ILE A 135 3.80 -14.43 5.26
CA ILE A 135 3.89 -15.87 4.96
C ILE A 135 5.07 -16.14 4.04
N VAL A 136 5.16 -15.39 2.94
CA VAL A 136 6.17 -15.62 1.89
C VAL A 136 6.44 -14.34 1.11
N THR A 137 7.69 -14.18 0.72
CA THR A 137 8.17 -13.18 -0.24
C THR A 137 8.49 -13.87 -1.56
N VAL A 138 7.97 -13.33 -2.66
CA VAL A 138 8.15 -13.87 -4.02
C VAL A 138 8.81 -12.79 -4.87
N CYS A 139 9.95 -13.12 -5.49
CA CYS A 139 10.65 -12.24 -6.43
C CYS A 139 10.27 -12.59 -7.87
#